data_AF-R9M0R5-F1
#
_entry.id   AF-R9M0R5-F1
#
_cell.length_a   1.000
_cell.length_b   1.000
_cell.length_c   1.000
_cell.angle_alpha   90.00
_cell.angle_beta   90.00
_cell.angle_gamma   90.00
#
_symmetry.space_group_name_H-M   'P 1'
#
loop_
_entity.id
_entity.type
_entity.pdbx_description
1 polymer ?
#
loop_
_entity_poly.entity_id
_entity_poly.type
_entity_poly.pdbx_seq_one_letter_code
_entity_poly.pdbx_strand_id
1 'polypeptide(L)'
;MNRFNIPLVAEGLTAYAIERQNGWERHQPEGAPPWQAQRRLWIDAILQGMARLEEQVPDPKLMEQFDRELEQAGGSAAAVPASLQLQRGTIQNLRNFVTALEDTGDDRRRQVNVVRELLEDMASHLPWASNDNRLDLARDEAERSLVRMTAQMPIRFTHIALGGDAGPHWASGFVSGCVKDEEAVKQSSVYRGAVRDYPEITNWAALCVAYVGRGLPSALGTVDASDFDLEIMNRAGGRFLDERGVRWLSGPYQMTIAATLEKAKPEIIPAATGWMSIQYPLLQGSRTLTAEDLDIQERIGAERDWITFQFDVLADEQEVFGRQLSSEAEDSYIQAYTSYNEHTGQVDDTLDIVVRSPGGDEWFSCTLPDETRQVLKQKMDAFCAAVYGEHLPEPPAQRRNGPAPLQTGPTM
;
A
#
# COMPACT_ATOMS: atom_id res chain seq x y z
N MET A 1 -4.85 -12.01 38.09
CA MET A 1 -3.96 -11.01 37.46
C MET A 1 -4.71 -10.49 36.25
N ASN A 2 -4.82 -9.18 36.08
CA ASN A 2 -5.48 -8.60 34.91
C ASN A 2 -4.70 -8.99 33.65
N ARG A 3 -5.40 -9.38 32.57
CA ARG A 3 -4.79 -9.72 31.27
C ARG A 3 -4.19 -8.49 30.59
N PHE A 4 -4.69 -7.30 30.95
CA PHE A 4 -4.25 -6.02 30.43
C PHE A 4 -3.80 -5.07 31.54
N ASN A 5 -2.78 -4.26 31.27
CA ASN A 5 -2.41 -3.10 32.06
C ASN A 5 -3.08 -1.86 31.46
N ILE A 6 -4.38 -1.68 31.74
CA ILE A 6 -5.21 -0.59 31.19
C ILE A 6 -4.61 0.80 31.47
N PRO A 7 -4.12 1.12 32.69
CA PRO A 7 -3.47 2.41 32.96
C PRO A 7 -2.26 2.69 32.06
N LEU A 8 -1.40 1.68 31.85
CA LEU A 8 -0.22 1.81 30.97
C LEU A 8 -0.64 2.01 29.51
N VAL A 9 -1.69 1.31 29.06
CA VAL A 9 -2.22 1.48 27.71
C VAL A 9 -2.76 2.88 27.53
N ALA A 10 -3.56 3.38 28.48
CA ALA A 10 -4.07 4.75 28.45
C ALA A 10 -2.93 5.77 28.39
N GLU A 11 -1.92 5.66 29.26
CA GLU A 11 -0.74 6.53 29.26
C GLU A 11 -0.02 6.54 27.90
N GLY A 12 0.28 5.37 27.33
CA GLY A 12 1.00 5.30 26.06
C GLY A 12 0.17 5.73 24.85
N LEU A 13 -1.14 5.50 24.85
CA LEU A 13 -2.03 5.97 23.78
C LEU A 13 -2.25 7.49 23.86
N THR A 14 -2.27 8.08 25.06
CA THR A 14 -2.26 9.54 25.24
C THR A 14 -0.97 10.14 24.72
N ALA A 15 0.19 9.58 25.09
CA ALA A 15 1.50 10.03 24.61
C ALA A 15 1.59 9.98 23.07
N TYR A 16 1.17 8.85 22.48
CA TYR A 16 1.06 8.71 21.03
C TYR A 16 0.18 9.80 20.41
N ALA A 17 -1.01 10.02 20.96
CA ALA A 17 -1.95 10.98 20.39
C ALA A 17 -1.44 12.44 20.46
N ILE A 18 -0.72 12.78 21.52
CA ILE A 18 -0.06 14.08 21.70
C ILE A 18 1.09 14.25 20.70
N GLU A 19 1.96 13.26 20.54
CA GLU A 19 3.04 13.30 19.54
C GLU A 19 2.48 13.46 18.13
N ARG A 20 1.43 12.69 17.81
CA ARG A 20 0.79 12.72 16.50
C ARG A 20 0.10 14.05 16.21
N GLN A 21 -0.56 14.66 17.19
CA GLN A 21 -1.17 16.00 17.05
C GLN A 21 -0.16 17.08 16.67
N ASN A 22 1.10 16.93 17.09
CA ASN A 22 2.18 17.88 16.79
C ASN A 22 3.00 17.48 15.55
N GLY A 23 2.62 16.38 14.88
CA GLY A 23 3.25 15.88 13.66
C GLY A 23 2.39 16.10 12.43
N TRP A 24 2.92 15.68 11.28
CA TRP A 24 2.15 15.67 10.03
C TRP A 24 1.14 14.51 10.06
N GLU A 25 -0.11 14.82 9.71
CA GLU A 25 -1.20 13.87 9.58
C GLU A 25 -1.24 13.25 8.18
N ARG A 26 -1.85 12.07 8.06
CA ARG A 26 -2.17 11.47 6.76
C ARG A 26 -3.24 12.29 6.04
N HIS A 27 -3.35 12.11 4.72
CA HIS A 27 -4.46 12.67 3.94
C HIS A 27 -5.81 12.29 4.59
N GLN A 28 -6.70 13.27 4.75
CA GLN A 28 -8.03 13.07 5.34
C GLN A 28 -9.05 12.93 4.20
N PRO A 29 -9.74 11.78 4.09
CA PRO A 29 -10.73 11.58 3.04
C PRO A 29 -11.87 12.62 3.14
N GLU A 30 -12.38 13.08 2.00
CA GLU A 30 -13.46 14.06 1.97
C GLU A 30 -14.70 13.56 2.71
N GLY A 31 -15.21 14.37 3.65
CA GLY A 31 -16.36 14.02 4.49
C GLY A 31 -16.05 13.07 5.66
N ALA A 32 -14.83 12.57 5.80
CA ALA A 32 -14.42 11.77 6.97
C ALA A 32 -14.19 12.65 8.21
N PRO A 33 -14.43 12.13 9.43
CA PRO A 33 -14.05 12.84 10.66
C PRO A 33 -12.55 13.16 10.69
N PRO A 34 -12.12 14.25 11.37
CA PRO A 34 -10.71 14.54 11.57
C PRO A 34 -9.98 13.35 12.22
N TRP A 35 -8.74 13.09 11.80
CA TRP A 35 -7.93 11.98 12.35
C TRP A 35 -7.83 12.00 13.87
N GLN A 36 -7.73 13.18 14.49
CA GLN A 36 -7.76 13.33 15.94
C GLN A 36 -9.05 12.79 16.57
N ALA A 37 -10.22 13.07 15.96
CA ALA A 37 -11.49 12.56 16.43
C ALA A 37 -11.59 11.04 16.25
N GLN A 38 -11.05 10.52 15.14
CA GLN A 38 -11.00 9.09 14.86
C GLN A 38 -10.10 8.33 15.84
N ARG A 39 -8.90 8.86 16.10
CA ARG A 39 -7.98 8.35 17.14
C ARG A 39 -8.64 8.32 18.51
N ARG A 40 -9.31 9.39 18.91
CA ARG A 40 -10.05 9.44 20.18
C ARG A 40 -11.12 8.34 20.25
N LEU A 41 -11.89 8.13 19.18
CA LEU A 41 -12.91 7.08 19.11
C LEU A 41 -12.31 5.68 19.21
N TRP A 42 -11.19 5.42 18.52
CA TRP A 42 -10.51 4.13 18.59
C TRP A 42 -9.94 3.84 19.97
N ILE A 43 -9.24 4.83 20.56
CA ILE A 43 -8.65 4.72 21.90
C ILE A 43 -9.74 4.45 22.94
N ASP A 44 -10.84 5.20 22.92
CA ASP A 44 -11.96 4.99 23.82
C ASP A 44 -12.56 3.59 23.67
N ALA A 45 -12.83 3.15 22.43
CA ALA A 45 -13.37 1.82 22.15
C ALA A 45 -12.44 0.69 22.64
N ILE A 46 -11.12 0.87 22.51
CA ILE A 46 -10.12 -0.09 22.99
C ILE A 46 -10.10 -0.14 24.52
N LEU A 47 -9.99 1.00 25.19
CA LEU A 47 -9.94 1.05 26.66
C LEU A 47 -11.23 0.49 27.28
N GLN A 48 -12.39 0.85 26.74
CA GLN A 48 -13.66 0.25 27.16
C GLN A 48 -13.72 -1.24 26.87
N GLY A 49 -13.21 -1.68 25.73
CA GLY A 49 -13.15 -3.09 25.35
C GLY A 49 -12.29 -3.92 26.30
N MET A 50 -11.10 -3.42 26.65
CA MET A 50 -10.21 -4.05 27.62
C MET A 50 -10.87 -4.17 29.00
N ALA A 51 -11.50 -3.10 29.49
CA ALA A 51 -12.20 -3.12 30.78
C ALA A 51 -13.34 -4.17 30.78
N ARG A 52 -14.16 -4.20 29.71
CA ARG A 52 -15.27 -5.17 29.59
C ARG A 52 -14.79 -6.62 29.55
N LEU A 53 -13.66 -6.91 28.87
CA LEU A 53 -13.07 -8.27 28.86
C LEU A 53 -12.50 -8.69 30.22
N GLU A 54 -12.17 -7.73 31.09
CA GLU A 54 -11.78 -7.98 32.48
C GLU A 54 -12.98 -7.99 33.45
N GLU A 55 -14.22 -7.93 32.93
CA GLU A 55 -15.45 -7.79 33.71
C GLU A 55 -15.46 -6.54 34.60
N GLN A 56 -14.70 -5.51 34.20
CA GLN A 56 -14.61 -4.21 34.89
C GLN A 56 -15.54 -3.19 34.22
N VAL A 57 -16.03 -2.24 35.02
CA VAL A 57 -16.74 -1.07 34.50
C VAL A 57 -15.71 -0.13 33.87
N PRO A 58 -15.88 0.29 32.59
CA PRO A 58 -14.98 1.26 31.97
C PRO A 58 -14.89 2.54 32.80
N ASP A 59 -13.66 3.00 33.07
CA ASP A 59 -13.42 4.23 33.84
C ASP A 59 -13.45 5.45 32.90
N PRO A 60 -14.49 6.33 32.99
CA PRO A 60 -14.56 7.52 32.15
C PRO A 60 -13.42 8.50 32.41
N LYS A 61 -12.77 8.44 33.57
CA LYS A 61 -11.68 9.35 33.94
C LYS A 61 -10.46 9.20 33.03
N LEU A 62 -10.26 8.03 32.43
CA LEU A 62 -9.16 7.80 31.48
C LEU A 62 -9.32 8.68 30.23
N MET A 63 -10.53 8.78 29.69
CA MET A 63 -10.77 9.65 28.53
C MET A 63 -10.84 11.13 28.92
N GLU A 64 -11.35 11.46 30.11
CA GLU A 64 -11.27 12.84 30.63
C GLU A 64 -9.81 13.31 30.83
N GLN A 65 -8.92 12.41 31.25
CA GLN A 65 -7.49 12.67 31.36
C GLN A 65 -6.84 12.79 29.98
N PHE A 66 -7.13 11.86 29.06
CA PHE A 66 -6.68 11.92 27.67
C PHE A 66 -7.01 13.27 27.02
N ASP A 67 -8.28 13.68 27.07
CA ASP A 67 -8.74 14.94 26.45
C ASP A 67 -8.02 16.16 27.06
N ARG A 68 -7.87 16.17 28.39
CA ARG A 68 -7.17 17.25 29.11
C ARG A 68 -5.69 17.34 28.75
N GLU A 69 -5.01 16.21 28.60
CA GLU A 69 -3.58 16.19 28.24
C GLU A 69 -3.36 16.62 26.78
N LEU A 70 -4.24 16.22 25.85
CA LEU A 70 -4.20 16.73 24.47
C LEU A 70 -4.43 18.25 24.41
N GLU A 71 -5.41 18.78 25.15
CA GLU A 71 -5.66 20.22 25.22
C GLU A 71 -4.45 20.99 25.76
N GLN A 72 -3.79 20.48 26.80
CA GLN A 72 -2.59 21.09 27.36
C GLN A 72 -1.39 21.05 26.41
N ALA A 73 -1.26 19.97 25.63
CA ALA A 73 -0.15 19.80 24.69
C ALA A 73 -0.31 20.64 23.42
N GLY A 74 -1.53 20.98 23.00
CA GLY A 74 -1.83 21.74 21.79
C GLY A 74 -1.24 23.17 21.72
N GLY A 75 -0.58 23.65 22.78
CA GLY A 75 0.15 24.92 22.81
C GLY A 75 1.67 24.80 22.93
N SER A 76 2.23 23.59 22.96
CA SER A 76 3.67 23.35 23.18
C SER A 76 4.37 22.88 21.90
N ALA A 77 5.45 23.55 21.50
CA ALA A 77 6.23 23.22 20.31
C ALA A 77 7.11 21.95 20.45
N ALA A 78 7.13 21.32 21.63
CA ALA A 78 7.95 20.13 21.89
C ALA A 78 7.14 19.10 22.70
N ALA A 79 6.50 18.15 22.01
CA ALA A 79 6.04 16.93 22.65
C ALA A 79 7.25 16.10 23.09
N VAL A 80 7.27 15.63 24.34
CA VAL A 80 8.29 14.70 24.82
C VAL A 80 7.99 13.33 24.19
N PRO A 81 8.91 12.74 23.41
CA PRO A 81 8.67 11.43 22.81
C PRO A 81 8.47 10.35 23.86
N ALA A 82 7.51 9.46 23.63
CA ALA A 82 7.26 8.29 24.44
C ALA A 82 8.51 7.40 24.50
N SER A 83 8.86 6.96 25.70
CA SER A 83 9.98 6.04 25.88
C SER A 83 9.72 4.71 25.14
N LEU A 84 10.78 4.08 24.63
CA LEU A 84 10.68 2.77 23.98
C LEU A 84 10.01 1.70 24.88
N GLN A 85 10.18 1.81 26.20
CA GLN A 85 9.52 0.92 27.15
C GLN A 85 8.00 1.13 27.19
N LEU A 86 7.55 2.39 27.19
CA LEU A 86 6.12 2.73 27.11
C LEU A 86 5.53 2.25 25.79
N GLN A 87 6.19 2.56 24.66
CA GLN A 87 5.75 2.09 23.34
C GLN A 87 5.59 0.56 23.29
N ARG A 88 6.62 -0.19 23.69
CA ARG A 88 6.59 -1.66 23.75
C ARG A 88 5.47 -2.18 24.65
N GLY A 89 5.30 -1.56 25.82
CA GLY A 89 4.26 -1.93 26.77
C GLY A 89 2.85 -1.75 26.18
N THR A 90 2.61 -0.61 25.54
CA THR A 90 1.32 -0.30 24.90
C THR A 90 1.04 -1.26 23.75
N ILE A 91 1.98 -1.43 22.83
CA ILE A 91 1.85 -2.34 21.67
C ILE A 91 1.62 -3.78 22.14
N GLN A 92 2.35 -4.25 23.15
CA GLN A 92 2.16 -5.60 23.67
C GLN A 92 0.77 -5.80 24.29
N ASN A 93 0.21 -4.80 24.96
CA ASN A 93 -1.15 -4.90 25.49
C ASN A 93 -2.21 -4.86 24.38
N LEU A 94 -2.01 -4.07 23.31
CA LEU A 94 -2.88 -4.09 22.12
C LEU A 94 -2.89 -5.48 21.46
N ARG A 95 -1.73 -6.12 21.33
CA ARG A 95 -1.61 -7.51 20.86
C ARG A 95 -2.36 -8.48 21.76
N ASN A 96 -2.15 -8.40 23.07
CA ASN A 96 -2.85 -9.25 24.04
C ASN A 96 -4.37 -9.07 23.94
N PHE A 97 -4.84 -7.84 23.69
CA PHE A 97 -6.25 -7.54 23.52
C PHE A 97 -6.83 -8.15 22.25
N VAL A 98 -6.12 -8.08 21.12
CA VAL A 98 -6.52 -8.80 19.90
C VAL A 98 -6.62 -10.30 20.13
N THR A 99 -5.60 -10.92 20.74
CA THR A 99 -5.64 -12.36 21.08
C THR A 99 -6.83 -12.68 21.98
N ALA A 100 -7.07 -11.84 23.00
CA ALA A 100 -8.20 -12.02 23.90
C ALA A 100 -9.56 -11.91 23.21
N LEU A 101 -9.70 -11.01 22.24
CA LEU A 101 -10.90 -10.86 21.42
C LEU A 101 -11.11 -12.09 20.54
N GLU A 102 -10.08 -12.66 19.94
CA GLU A 102 -10.19 -13.88 19.14
C GLU A 102 -10.58 -15.09 20.00
N ASP A 103 -9.99 -15.22 21.19
CA ASP A 103 -10.22 -16.33 22.13
C ASP A 103 -11.66 -16.38 22.70
N THR A 104 -12.42 -15.28 22.60
CA THR A 104 -13.82 -15.24 23.05
C THR A 104 -14.73 -16.22 22.28
N GLY A 105 -14.39 -16.49 21.02
CA GLY A 105 -15.18 -17.31 20.11
C GLY A 105 -16.46 -16.65 19.55
N ASP A 106 -16.76 -15.39 19.90
CA ASP A 106 -17.85 -14.61 19.28
C ASP A 106 -17.32 -13.63 18.22
N ASP A 107 -18.23 -13.00 17.45
CA ASP A 107 -17.82 -12.08 16.38
C ASP A 107 -17.33 -10.75 16.97
N ARG A 108 -16.03 -10.69 17.25
CA ARG A 108 -15.31 -9.51 17.74
C ARG A 108 -14.53 -8.78 16.67
N ARG A 109 -14.74 -9.11 15.39
CA ARG A 109 -13.90 -8.61 14.27
C ARG A 109 -13.91 -7.10 14.14
N ARG A 110 -15.03 -6.44 14.45
CA ARG A 110 -15.09 -4.97 14.46
C ARG A 110 -14.17 -4.35 15.53
N GLN A 111 -14.05 -4.98 16.70
CA GLN A 111 -13.15 -4.52 17.76
C GLN A 111 -11.69 -4.78 17.39
N VAL A 112 -11.39 -5.93 16.78
CA VAL A 112 -10.06 -6.21 16.23
C VAL A 112 -9.69 -5.20 15.14
N ASN A 113 -10.63 -4.85 14.26
CA ASN A 113 -10.38 -3.87 13.21
C ASN A 113 -10.07 -2.48 13.78
N VAL A 114 -10.75 -2.04 14.85
CA VAL A 114 -10.41 -0.78 15.54
C VAL A 114 -8.96 -0.79 16.03
N VAL A 115 -8.47 -1.90 16.58
CA VAL A 115 -7.06 -2.03 16.97
C VAL A 115 -6.15 -1.99 15.75
N ARG A 116 -6.51 -2.66 14.65
CA ARG A 116 -5.74 -2.65 13.39
C ARG A 116 -5.66 -1.25 12.79
N GLU A 117 -6.74 -0.49 12.77
CA GLU A 117 -6.74 0.90 12.29
C GLU A 117 -5.84 1.79 13.12
N LEU A 118 -5.90 1.68 14.45
CA LEU A 118 -5.02 2.43 15.33
C LEU A 118 -3.54 2.05 15.14
N LEU A 119 -3.23 0.75 15.05
CA LEU A 119 -1.85 0.28 14.81
C LEU A 119 -1.33 0.75 13.44
N GLU A 120 -2.18 0.79 12.43
CA GLU A 120 -1.85 1.31 11.10
C GLU A 120 -1.58 2.82 11.16
N ASP A 121 -2.42 3.61 11.85
CA ASP A 121 -2.15 5.04 12.06
C ASP A 121 -0.83 5.27 12.82
N MET A 122 -0.60 4.51 13.89
CA MET A 122 0.67 4.53 14.64
C MET A 122 1.88 4.23 13.73
N ALA A 123 1.75 3.28 12.80
CA ALA A 123 2.83 2.85 11.91
C ALA A 123 3.25 3.92 10.88
N SER A 124 2.40 4.89 10.57
CA SER A 124 2.82 6.05 9.77
C SER A 124 3.45 7.18 10.56
N HIS A 125 3.43 7.09 11.88
CA HIS A 125 4.08 8.08 12.71
C HIS A 125 5.50 7.62 12.99
N LEU A 126 6.48 8.19 12.27
CA LEU A 126 7.90 7.78 12.31
C LEU A 126 8.46 7.52 13.73
N PRO A 127 8.17 8.34 14.77
CA PRO A 127 8.63 8.07 16.14
C PRO A 127 8.14 6.74 16.75
N TRP A 128 7.02 6.22 16.25
CA TRP A 128 6.43 4.94 16.64
C TRP A 128 6.65 3.83 15.61
N ALA A 129 7.03 4.15 14.37
CA ALA A 129 7.36 3.21 13.31
C ALA A 129 8.76 2.57 13.47
N SER A 130 9.11 2.16 14.69
CA SER A 130 10.40 1.57 15.02
C SER A 130 10.35 0.04 15.03
N ASN A 131 11.31 -0.60 14.36
CA ASN A 131 11.48 -2.06 14.41
C ASN A 131 11.67 -2.61 15.83
N ASP A 132 12.13 -1.77 16.77
CA ASP A 132 12.44 -2.19 18.13
C ASP A 132 11.21 -2.34 19.02
N ASN A 133 10.07 -1.75 18.68
CA ASN A 133 8.87 -1.77 19.53
C ASN A 133 7.85 -2.87 19.14
N ARG A 134 8.11 -3.59 18.03
CA ARG A 134 7.28 -4.67 17.47
C ARG A 134 5.91 -4.21 16.94
N LEU A 135 5.78 -2.94 16.54
CA LEU A 135 4.53 -2.40 15.99
C LEU A 135 4.08 -3.15 14.73
N ASP A 136 4.96 -3.38 13.76
CA ASP A 136 4.62 -4.10 12.52
C ASP A 136 4.12 -5.51 12.79
N LEU A 137 4.76 -6.20 13.74
CA LEU A 137 4.30 -7.52 14.16
C LEU A 137 2.89 -7.46 14.77
N ALA A 138 2.60 -6.44 15.59
CA ALA A 138 1.27 -6.26 16.16
C ALA A 138 0.21 -6.02 15.09
N ARG A 139 0.53 -5.17 14.11
CA ARG A 139 -0.34 -4.89 12.96
C ARG A 139 -0.62 -6.15 12.17
N ASP A 140 0.43 -6.89 11.79
CA ASP A 140 0.29 -8.14 11.05
C ASP A 140 -0.52 -9.18 11.82
N GLU A 141 -0.32 -9.29 13.14
CA GLU A 141 -1.09 -10.21 13.98
C GLU A 141 -2.57 -9.82 14.04
N ALA A 142 -2.90 -8.54 14.10
CA ALA A 142 -4.28 -8.05 14.01
C ALA A 142 -4.92 -8.40 12.66
N GLU A 143 -4.19 -8.18 11.55
CA GLU A 143 -4.65 -8.54 10.21
C GLU A 143 -4.91 -10.04 10.07
N ARG A 144 -3.94 -10.88 10.49
CA ARG A 144 -4.08 -12.34 10.46
C ARG A 144 -5.24 -12.81 11.33
N SER A 145 -5.54 -12.13 12.44
CA SER A 145 -6.67 -12.47 13.32
C SER A 145 -8.00 -12.14 12.63
N LEU A 146 -8.13 -10.99 11.97
CA LEU A 146 -9.32 -10.66 11.15
C LEU A 146 -9.57 -11.71 10.07
N VAL A 147 -8.51 -12.14 9.39
CA VAL A 147 -8.56 -13.17 8.35
C VAL A 147 -9.07 -14.50 8.90
N ARG A 148 -8.45 -15.00 9.99
CA ARG A 148 -8.88 -16.26 10.64
C ARG A 148 -10.31 -16.20 11.12
N MET A 149 -10.69 -15.11 11.81
CA MET A 149 -12.05 -14.93 12.32
C MET A 149 -13.07 -14.86 11.17
N THR A 150 -12.74 -14.20 10.05
CA THR A 150 -13.62 -14.09 8.87
C THR A 150 -13.81 -15.45 8.20
N ALA A 151 -12.75 -16.26 8.09
CA ALA A 151 -12.85 -17.64 7.57
C ALA A 151 -13.76 -18.54 8.43
N GLN A 152 -13.96 -18.21 9.71
CA GLN A 152 -14.85 -18.92 10.62
C GLN A 152 -16.31 -18.41 10.61
N MET A 153 -16.61 -17.37 9.85
CA MET A 153 -17.98 -16.87 9.72
C MET A 153 -18.81 -17.79 8.82
N PRO A 154 -20.12 -17.97 9.09
CA PRO A 154 -21.02 -18.72 8.22
C PRO A 154 -21.42 -17.87 7.00
N ILE A 155 -20.44 -17.48 6.19
CA ILE A 155 -20.62 -16.64 5.00
C ILE A 155 -20.43 -17.44 3.72
N ARG A 156 -21.05 -17.00 2.62
CA ARG A 156 -20.81 -17.48 1.26
C ARG A 156 -20.31 -16.34 0.38
N PHE A 157 -19.35 -16.65 -0.47
CA PHE A 157 -18.66 -15.70 -1.34
C PHE A 157 -18.12 -16.41 -2.58
N THR A 158 -17.74 -15.64 -3.60
CA THR A 158 -17.16 -16.16 -4.84
C THR A 158 -15.81 -15.50 -5.08
N HIS A 159 -14.80 -16.31 -5.39
CA HIS A 159 -13.55 -15.81 -5.96
C HIS A 159 -13.71 -15.74 -7.47
N ILE A 160 -13.54 -14.55 -8.04
CA ILE A 160 -13.53 -14.31 -9.48
C ILE A 160 -12.07 -14.12 -9.90
N ALA A 161 -11.64 -14.86 -10.92
CA ALA A 161 -10.42 -14.57 -11.65
C ALA A 161 -10.78 -14.23 -13.10
N LEU A 162 -10.28 -13.09 -13.58
CA LEU A 162 -10.47 -12.59 -14.93
C LEU A 162 -9.13 -12.64 -15.65
N GLY A 163 -9.05 -13.47 -16.69
CA GLY A 163 -7.93 -13.49 -17.62
C GLY A 163 -7.65 -14.84 -18.27
N GLY A 164 -6.70 -14.84 -19.22
CA GLY A 164 -6.47 -15.95 -20.15
C GLY A 164 -5.81 -17.18 -19.54
N ASP A 165 -6.06 -18.35 -20.15
CA ASP A 165 -5.69 -19.69 -19.69
C ASP A 165 -4.17 -19.99 -19.57
N ALA A 166 -3.28 -19.02 -19.78
CA ALA A 166 -1.82 -19.24 -19.89
C ALA A 166 -0.93 -18.34 -19.01
N GLY A 167 -1.47 -17.65 -17.99
CA GLY A 167 -0.68 -16.81 -17.07
C GLY A 167 -1.44 -16.43 -15.80
N PRO A 168 -0.84 -15.69 -14.84
CA PRO A 168 -1.60 -15.13 -13.73
C PRO A 168 -2.77 -14.30 -14.28
N HIS A 169 -3.94 -14.46 -13.68
CA HIS A 169 -5.15 -13.71 -14.04
C HIS A 169 -4.84 -12.19 -13.99
N TRP A 170 -5.41 -11.43 -14.92
CA TRP A 170 -5.22 -9.97 -15.00
C TRP A 170 -5.89 -9.26 -13.82
N ALA A 171 -7.03 -9.76 -13.37
CA ALA A 171 -7.69 -9.27 -12.16
C ALA A 171 -8.29 -10.45 -11.39
N SER A 172 -8.24 -10.39 -10.06
CA SER A 172 -9.01 -11.29 -9.22
C SER A 172 -9.50 -10.60 -7.96
N GLY A 173 -10.50 -11.21 -7.33
CA GLY A 173 -10.99 -10.73 -6.06
C GLY A 173 -12.17 -11.55 -5.57
N PHE A 174 -12.61 -11.21 -4.36
CA PHE A 174 -13.76 -11.82 -3.73
C PHE A 174 -14.99 -10.95 -3.89
N VAL A 175 -16.13 -11.60 -4.14
CA VAL A 175 -17.44 -10.97 -4.28
C VAL A 175 -18.48 -11.66 -3.40
N SER A 176 -19.50 -10.90 -3.02
CA SER A 176 -20.58 -11.39 -2.17
C SER A 176 -21.38 -12.51 -2.86
N GLY A 177 -21.71 -13.56 -2.11
CA GLY A 177 -22.60 -14.60 -2.57
C GLY A 177 -22.05 -15.53 -3.64
N CYS A 178 -22.96 -16.13 -4.42
CA CYS A 178 -22.65 -17.12 -5.45
C CYS A 178 -22.79 -16.51 -6.85
N VAL A 179 -21.68 -16.18 -7.49
CA VAL A 179 -21.65 -15.68 -8.86
C VAL A 179 -21.41 -16.85 -9.82
N LYS A 180 -22.37 -17.10 -10.72
CA LYS A 180 -22.40 -18.27 -11.60
C LYS A 180 -22.67 -17.97 -13.07
N ASP A 181 -23.05 -16.74 -13.38
CA ASP A 181 -23.44 -16.30 -14.71
C ASP A 181 -22.78 -14.97 -15.09
N GLU A 182 -22.82 -14.68 -16.38
CA GLU A 182 -22.16 -13.52 -16.99
C GLU A 182 -22.65 -12.19 -16.41
N GLU A 183 -23.96 -12.06 -16.19
CA GLU A 183 -24.56 -10.81 -15.71
C GLU A 183 -24.14 -10.52 -14.25
N ALA A 184 -24.11 -11.55 -13.40
CA ALA A 184 -23.60 -11.43 -12.05
C ALA A 184 -22.10 -11.07 -12.02
N VAL A 185 -21.28 -11.59 -12.95
CA VAL A 185 -19.87 -11.17 -13.06
C VAL A 185 -19.78 -9.72 -13.50
N LYS A 186 -20.53 -9.28 -14.51
CA LYS A 186 -20.53 -7.86 -14.96
C LYS A 186 -20.92 -6.87 -13.86
N GLN A 187 -21.75 -7.29 -12.91
CA GLN A 187 -22.15 -6.47 -11.77
C GLN A 187 -21.11 -6.41 -10.65
N SER A 188 -20.09 -7.28 -10.68
CA SER A 188 -19.06 -7.31 -9.65
C SER A 188 -18.10 -6.13 -9.71
N SER A 189 -17.57 -5.72 -8.56
CA SER A 189 -16.48 -4.75 -8.47
C SER A 189 -15.22 -5.23 -9.19
N VAL A 190 -14.93 -6.53 -9.14
CA VAL A 190 -13.77 -7.16 -9.81
C VAL A 190 -13.82 -6.94 -11.33
N TYR A 191 -14.97 -7.19 -11.96
CA TYR A 191 -15.13 -6.97 -13.40
C TYR A 191 -15.12 -5.49 -13.78
N ARG A 192 -15.81 -4.63 -13.01
CA ARG A 192 -15.84 -3.19 -13.30
C ARG A 192 -14.44 -2.56 -13.17
N GLY A 193 -13.68 -2.96 -12.16
CA GLY A 193 -12.28 -2.59 -12.01
C GLY A 193 -11.47 -3.07 -13.21
N ALA A 194 -11.53 -4.37 -13.52
CA ALA A 194 -10.78 -4.94 -14.64
C ALA A 194 -11.07 -4.27 -15.99
N VAL A 195 -12.33 -3.95 -16.30
CA VAL A 195 -12.69 -3.25 -17.55
C VAL A 195 -12.18 -1.81 -17.57
N ARG A 196 -12.14 -1.13 -16.41
CA ARG A 196 -11.58 0.21 -16.30
C ARG A 196 -10.06 0.18 -16.45
N ASP A 197 -9.41 -0.79 -15.81
CA ASP A 197 -7.95 -0.87 -15.72
C ASP A 197 -7.35 -1.46 -17.02
N TYR A 198 -8.12 -2.28 -17.77
CA TYR A 198 -7.73 -2.91 -19.04
C TYR A 198 -8.80 -2.75 -20.14
N PRO A 199 -9.06 -1.52 -20.63
CA PRO A 199 -10.12 -1.24 -21.62
C PRO A 199 -9.85 -1.87 -22.99
N GLU A 200 -8.61 -2.25 -23.29
CA GLU A 200 -8.22 -2.94 -24.52
C GLU A 200 -8.73 -4.39 -24.60
N ILE A 201 -9.07 -4.99 -23.45
CA ILE A 201 -9.54 -6.38 -23.39
C ILE A 201 -11.02 -6.43 -23.77
N THR A 202 -11.26 -6.92 -24.99
CA THR A 202 -12.61 -7.03 -25.57
C THR A 202 -13.38 -8.26 -25.09
N ASN A 203 -12.68 -9.29 -24.62
CA ASN A 203 -13.25 -10.55 -24.19
C ASN A 203 -12.52 -11.05 -22.94
N TRP A 204 -13.25 -11.10 -21.83
CA TRP A 204 -12.74 -11.55 -20.54
C TRP A 204 -13.05 -13.01 -20.34
N ALA A 205 -12.02 -13.86 -20.28
CA ALA A 205 -12.18 -15.19 -19.70
C ALA A 205 -12.37 -15.04 -18.19
N ALA A 206 -13.48 -15.55 -17.67
CA ALA A 206 -13.83 -15.47 -16.27
C ALA A 206 -13.92 -16.87 -15.66
N LEU A 207 -13.26 -17.04 -14.52
CA LEU A 207 -13.27 -18.25 -13.70
C LEU A 207 -13.86 -17.90 -12.34
N CYS A 208 -15.06 -18.38 -12.06
CA CYS A 208 -15.76 -18.13 -10.79
C CYS A 208 -15.81 -19.40 -9.95
N VAL A 209 -15.33 -19.33 -8.71
CA VAL A 209 -15.40 -20.45 -7.75
C VAL A 209 -16.08 -19.98 -6.48
N ALA A 210 -17.19 -20.61 -6.12
CA ALA A 210 -17.95 -20.29 -4.91
C ALA A 210 -17.42 -21.07 -3.71
N TYR A 211 -17.36 -20.40 -2.57
CA TYR A 211 -16.86 -20.91 -1.30
C TYR A 211 -17.83 -20.60 -0.16
N VAL A 212 -17.66 -21.33 0.94
CA VAL A 212 -18.32 -21.08 2.22
C VAL A 212 -17.29 -21.02 3.34
N GLY A 213 -17.56 -20.20 4.36
CA GLY A 213 -16.79 -20.15 5.60
C GLY A 213 -17.26 -21.17 6.65
N ARG A 214 -16.61 -21.13 7.82
CA ARG A 214 -16.90 -21.97 9.01
C ARG A 214 -16.78 -23.48 8.80
N GLY A 215 -16.15 -23.90 7.70
CA GLY A 215 -16.00 -25.30 7.36
C GLY A 215 -17.34 -26.00 7.06
N LEU A 216 -18.37 -25.25 6.68
CA LEU A 216 -19.68 -25.82 6.39
C LEU A 216 -19.63 -26.72 5.14
N PRO A 217 -20.38 -27.84 5.12
CA PRO A 217 -20.40 -28.76 3.96
C PRO A 217 -21.32 -28.27 2.83
N SER A 218 -22.12 -27.22 3.06
CA SER A 218 -23.05 -26.65 2.09
C SER A 218 -23.34 -25.18 2.41
N ALA A 219 -24.05 -24.50 1.50
CA ALA A 219 -24.51 -23.12 1.70
C ALA A 219 -25.68 -22.99 2.70
N LEU A 220 -26.20 -24.09 3.23
CA LEU A 220 -27.33 -24.06 4.16
C LEU A 220 -26.89 -23.43 5.49
N GLY A 221 -27.61 -22.40 5.93
CA GLY A 221 -27.25 -21.64 7.14
C GLY A 221 -26.14 -20.60 6.93
N THR A 222 -25.72 -20.38 5.68
CA THR A 222 -24.82 -19.27 5.34
C THR A 222 -25.59 -18.00 4.93
N VAL A 223 -24.98 -16.85 5.21
CA VAL A 223 -25.39 -15.54 4.67
C VAL A 223 -24.39 -15.08 3.61
N ASP A 224 -24.79 -14.17 2.74
CA ASP A 224 -23.85 -13.56 1.80
C ASP A 224 -22.79 -12.74 2.57
N ALA A 225 -21.53 -12.80 2.11
CA ALA A 225 -20.45 -12.02 2.69
C ALA A 225 -20.76 -10.51 2.60
N SER A 226 -20.64 -9.82 3.72
CA SER A 226 -20.81 -8.37 3.81
C SER A 226 -19.61 -7.62 3.23
N ASP A 227 -19.77 -6.33 2.96
CA ASP A 227 -18.66 -5.47 2.49
C ASP A 227 -17.45 -5.51 3.43
N PHE A 228 -17.71 -5.57 4.74
CA PHE A 228 -16.65 -5.72 5.75
C PHE A 228 -15.90 -7.05 5.63
N ASP A 229 -16.60 -8.14 5.31
CA ASP A 229 -15.97 -9.44 5.06
C ASP A 229 -15.12 -9.38 3.78
N LEU A 230 -15.67 -8.79 2.73
CA LEU A 230 -15.00 -8.63 1.43
C LEU A 230 -13.75 -7.76 1.53
N GLU A 231 -13.78 -6.70 2.33
CA GLU A 231 -12.61 -5.86 2.57
C GLU A 231 -11.45 -6.67 3.19
N ILE A 232 -11.74 -7.47 4.22
CA ILE A 232 -10.74 -8.34 4.86
C ILE A 232 -10.21 -9.39 3.87
N MET A 233 -11.10 -10.04 3.12
CA MET A 233 -10.73 -11.07 2.15
C MET A 233 -9.87 -10.50 1.01
N ASN A 234 -10.23 -9.34 0.46
CA ASN A 234 -9.49 -8.71 -0.62
C ASN A 234 -8.12 -8.19 -0.15
N ARG A 235 -8.00 -7.68 1.08
CA ARG A 235 -6.69 -7.35 1.69
C ARG A 235 -5.78 -8.57 1.84
N ALA A 236 -6.33 -9.72 2.21
CA ALA A 236 -5.58 -10.97 2.31
C ALA A 236 -5.21 -11.56 0.94
N GLY A 237 -6.01 -11.27 -0.09
CA GLY A 237 -5.87 -11.80 -1.45
C GLY A 237 -6.09 -13.31 -1.49
N GLY A 238 -5.52 -13.97 -2.50
CA GLY A 238 -5.70 -15.41 -2.74
C GLY A 238 -5.36 -16.31 -1.54
N ARG A 239 -4.47 -15.87 -0.64
CA ARG A 239 -4.11 -16.60 0.59
C ARG A 239 -5.29 -16.83 1.52
N PHE A 240 -6.35 -16.02 1.43
CA PHE A 240 -7.58 -16.24 2.19
C PHE A 240 -8.18 -17.63 1.93
N LEU A 241 -8.04 -18.17 0.71
CA LEU A 241 -8.57 -19.48 0.35
C LEU A 241 -7.89 -20.64 1.07
N ASP A 242 -6.68 -20.43 1.58
CA ASP A 242 -5.91 -21.43 2.34
C ASP A 242 -6.31 -21.47 3.83
N GLU A 243 -7.14 -20.53 4.28
CA GLU A 243 -7.50 -20.42 5.68
C GLU A 243 -8.40 -21.55 6.14
N ARG A 244 -8.13 -21.99 7.38
CA ARG A 244 -8.97 -23.00 8.03
C ARG A 244 -10.39 -22.45 8.17
N GLY A 245 -11.36 -23.18 7.62
CA GLY A 245 -12.77 -22.79 7.63
C GLY A 245 -13.29 -22.42 6.25
N VAL A 246 -12.41 -22.06 5.31
CA VAL A 246 -12.81 -21.88 3.91
C VAL A 246 -12.98 -23.25 3.26
N ARG A 247 -14.12 -23.46 2.61
CA ARG A 247 -14.41 -24.68 1.85
C ARG A 247 -14.96 -24.34 0.49
N TRP A 248 -14.46 -25.07 -0.51
CA TRP A 248 -15.04 -25.10 -1.84
C TRP A 248 -16.51 -25.53 -1.77
N LEU A 249 -17.39 -24.76 -2.40
CA LEU A 249 -18.82 -25.03 -2.47
C LEU A 249 -19.24 -25.53 -3.85
N SER A 250 -18.89 -24.79 -4.91
CA SER A 250 -19.28 -25.11 -6.29
C SER A 250 -18.45 -24.35 -7.33
N GLY A 251 -18.44 -24.84 -8.58
CA GLY A 251 -17.63 -24.31 -9.67
C GLY A 251 -16.50 -25.26 -10.06
N PRO A 252 -15.46 -24.82 -10.77
CA PRO A 252 -15.36 -23.51 -11.41
C PRO A 252 -16.44 -23.32 -12.48
N TYR A 253 -17.00 -22.11 -12.55
CA TYR A 253 -17.83 -21.65 -13.64
C TYR A 253 -16.95 -20.85 -14.60
N GLN A 254 -16.71 -21.40 -15.79
CA GLN A 254 -15.93 -20.76 -16.84
C GLN A 254 -16.86 -20.10 -17.84
N MET A 255 -16.57 -18.86 -18.21
CA MET A 255 -17.33 -18.10 -19.20
C MET A 255 -16.47 -17.08 -19.90
N THR A 256 -16.88 -16.67 -21.10
CA THR A 256 -16.29 -15.55 -21.82
C THR A 256 -17.25 -14.39 -21.78
N ILE A 257 -16.81 -13.27 -21.23
CA ILE A 257 -17.61 -12.07 -21.03
C ILE A 257 -17.16 -11.05 -22.07
N ALA A 258 -18.02 -10.73 -23.02
CA ALA A 258 -17.75 -9.67 -23.96
C ALA A 258 -17.74 -8.33 -23.22
N ALA A 259 -16.62 -7.60 -23.27
CA ALA A 259 -16.61 -6.21 -22.85
C ALA A 259 -17.51 -5.43 -23.81
N THR A 260 -18.64 -4.93 -23.31
CA THR A 260 -19.45 -3.97 -24.05
C THR A 260 -18.68 -2.67 -24.17
N LEU A 261 -17.84 -2.59 -25.20
CA LEU A 261 -17.24 -1.35 -25.68
C LEU A 261 -18.35 -0.49 -26.28
N GLU A 262 -18.75 0.58 -25.60
CA GLU A 262 -19.18 1.78 -26.34
C GLU A 262 -17.94 2.28 -27.11
N LYS A 263 -17.90 1.89 -28.38
CA LYS A 263 -16.82 2.01 -29.36
C LYS A 263 -15.89 3.24 -29.22
N ALA A 264 -14.59 2.95 -29.23
CA ALA A 264 -13.66 3.58 -30.18
C ALA A 264 -12.81 2.48 -30.85
N LYS A 265 -12.60 2.62 -32.16
CA LYS A 265 -12.18 1.57 -33.11
C LYS A 265 -10.63 1.51 -33.21
N PRO A 266 -9.98 0.33 -33.30
CA PRO A 266 -8.52 0.22 -33.23
C PRO A 266 -7.83 0.17 -34.62
N GLU A 267 -6.57 0.59 -34.68
CA GLU A 267 -5.64 0.33 -35.81
C GLU A 267 -4.46 -0.56 -35.36
N ILE A 268 -4.00 -1.39 -36.30
CA ILE A 268 -3.13 -2.56 -36.13
C ILE A 268 -1.69 -2.24 -36.55
N ILE A 269 -0.64 -2.62 -35.79
CA ILE A 269 0.73 -2.86 -36.30
C ILE A 269 1.43 -4.01 -35.50
N PRO A 270 2.29 -4.86 -36.13
CA PRO A 270 2.54 -6.24 -35.69
C PRO A 270 3.91 -6.55 -35.02
N ALA A 271 3.90 -7.72 -34.35
CA ALA A 271 4.96 -8.72 -34.09
C ALA A 271 6.27 -8.33 -33.38
N ALA A 272 6.42 -8.93 -32.18
CA ALA A 272 7.54 -8.86 -31.26
C ALA A 272 8.74 -9.76 -31.62
N THR A 273 9.93 -9.35 -31.15
CA THR A 273 11.08 -10.23 -30.87
C THR A 273 11.93 -9.63 -29.73
N GLY A 274 12.18 -10.41 -28.67
CA GLY A 274 13.20 -10.13 -27.64
C GLY A 274 12.72 -10.32 -26.19
N TRP A 275 13.43 -11.09 -25.37
CA TRP A 275 12.97 -11.61 -24.07
C TRP A 275 12.79 -10.60 -22.92
N MET A 276 11.63 -10.71 -22.26
CA MET A 276 11.34 -10.49 -20.83
C MET A 276 11.94 -9.26 -20.13
N SER A 277 11.35 -8.10 -20.41
CA SER A 277 11.17 -7.03 -19.44
C SER A 277 9.68 -6.97 -19.08
N ILE A 278 9.32 -6.70 -17.83
CA ILE A 278 7.96 -6.28 -17.49
C ILE A 278 7.73 -4.99 -18.30
N GLN A 279 7.02 -5.09 -19.41
CA GLN A 279 6.71 -3.92 -20.24
C GLN A 279 5.52 -3.23 -19.59
N TYR A 280 5.79 -2.19 -18.82
CA TYR A 280 4.74 -1.27 -18.38
C TYR A 280 4.13 -0.57 -19.59
N PRO A 281 2.83 -0.28 -19.61
CA PRO A 281 2.20 0.40 -20.73
C PRO A 281 2.92 1.72 -21.03
N LEU A 282 3.23 1.93 -22.32
CA LEU A 282 3.98 3.09 -22.76
C LEU A 282 3.06 4.32 -22.84
N LEU A 283 3.45 5.39 -22.13
CA LEU A 283 2.81 6.69 -22.18
C LEU A 283 3.41 7.51 -23.31
N GLN A 284 2.55 8.06 -24.16
CA GLN A 284 2.96 8.88 -25.30
C GLN A 284 1.95 10.01 -25.51
N GLY A 285 2.40 11.24 -25.24
CA GLY A 285 1.65 12.45 -25.55
C GLY A 285 2.06 13.10 -26.87
N SER A 286 1.53 14.30 -27.11
CA SER A 286 1.87 15.14 -28.25
C SER A 286 3.25 15.81 -28.13
N ARG A 287 3.80 15.87 -26.91
CA ARG A 287 5.09 16.46 -26.57
C ARG A 287 6.02 15.43 -25.94
N THR A 288 7.30 15.47 -26.27
CA THR A 288 8.32 14.61 -25.63
C THR A 288 8.81 15.21 -24.31
N LEU A 289 9.06 14.37 -23.32
CA LEU A 289 9.58 14.77 -22.01
C LEU A 289 11.01 15.33 -22.10
N THR A 290 11.25 16.47 -21.46
CA THR A 290 12.57 17.12 -21.36
C THR A 290 13.10 17.06 -19.93
N ALA A 291 14.39 17.33 -19.72
CA ALA A 291 14.99 17.27 -18.39
C ALA A 291 14.52 18.40 -17.45
N GLU A 292 13.98 19.49 -17.99
CA GLU A 292 13.39 20.58 -17.21
C GLU A 292 12.04 20.20 -16.59
N ASP A 293 11.38 19.20 -17.16
CA ASP A 293 10.09 18.69 -16.71
C ASP A 293 10.19 17.75 -15.50
N LEU A 294 11.41 17.44 -15.06
CA LEU A 294 11.69 16.48 -14.00
C LEU A 294 12.56 17.12 -12.93
N ASP A 295 12.15 17.07 -11.66
CA ASP A 295 12.99 17.49 -10.54
C ASP A 295 13.36 16.33 -9.63
N ILE A 296 14.61 16.31 -9.14
CA ILE A 296 15.09 15.17 -8.36
C ILE A 296 14.60 15.34 -6.92
N GLN A 297 13.82 14.39 -6.45
CA GLN A 297 13.33 14.36 -5.08
C GLN A 297 14.35 13.69 -4.15
N GLU A 298 14.76 12.47 -4.49
CA GLU A 298 15.75 11.71 -3.70
C GLU A 298 16.45 10.60 -4.49
N ARG A 299 17.54 10.09 -3.91
CA ARG A 299 18.22 8.86 -4.35
C ARG A 299 17.74 7.71 -3.47
N ILE A 300 17.06 6.72 -4.06
CA ILE A 300 16.36 5.66 -3.33
C ILE A 300 17.30 4.53 -2.92
N GLY A 301 18.26 4.18 -3.78
CA GLY A 301 19.17 3.06 -3.52
C GLY A 301 20.17 2.81 -4.63
N ALA A 302 21.14 1.93 -4.34
CA ALA A 302 22.07 1.39 -5.31
C ALA A 302 21.99 -0.14 -5.28
N GLU A 303 21.47 -0.74 -6.34
CA GLU A 303 21.36 -2.19 -6.48
C GLU A 303 22.02 -2.66 -7.77
N ARG A 304 22.94 -3.64 -7.68
CA ARG A 304 23.55 -4.32 -8.83
C ARG A 304 24.09 -3.36 -9.91
N ASP A 305 24.86 -2.35 -9.51
CA ASP A 305 25.49 -1.34 -10.39
C ASP A 305 24.52 -0.34 -11.05
N TRP A 306 23.28 -0.26 -10.54
CA TRP A 306 22.31 0.77 -10.89
C TRP A 306 22.01 1.66 -9.69
N ILE A 307 21.97 2.97 -9.92
CA ILE A 307 21.58 3.97 -8.93
C ILE A 307 20.22 4.53 -9.33
N THR A 308 19.18 4.25 -8.53
CA THR A 308 17.81 4.68 -8.83
C THR A 308 17.49 6.01 -8.17
N PHE A 309 16.88 6.90 -8.94
CA PHE A 309 16.46 8.24 -8.51
C PHE A 309 14.95 8.39 -8.62
N GLN A 310 14.37 9.09 -7.65
CA GLN A 310 12.97 9.51 -7.66
C GLN A 310 12.86 10.94 -8.17
N PHE A 311 11.86 11.19 -9.01
CA PHE A 311 11.59 12.46 -9.62
C PHE A 311 10.15 12.92 -9.39
N ASP A 312 10.01 14.22 -9.16
CA ASP A 312 8.76 14.95 -9.32
C ASP A 312 8.58 15.34 -10.79
N VAL A 313 7.37 15.15 -11.32
CA VAL A 313 7.03 15.54 -12.69
C VAL A 313 6.36 16.91 -12.68
N LEU A 314 6.99 17.89 -13.32
CA LEU A 314 6.52 19.28 -13.40
C LEU A 314 5.81 19.61 -14.72
N ALA A 315 5.82 18.67 -15.67
CA ALA A 315 5.17 18.83 -16.97
C ALA A 315 3.65 18.67 -16.90
N ASP A 316 2.96 19.25 -17.89
CA ASP A 316 1.59 18.90 -18.21
C ASP A 316 1.52 17.42 -18.64
N GLU A 317 0.86 16.61 -17.82
CA GLU A 317 0.73 15.17 -18.00
C GLU A 317 -0.04 14.81 -19.27
N GLN A 318 -1.09 15.59 -19.60
CA GLN A 318 -1.89 15.35 -20.79
C GLN A 318 -1.07 15.59 -22.07
N GLU A 319 -0.20 16.60 -22.07
CA GLU A 319 0.68 16.89 -23.22
C GLU A 319 1.81 15.87 -23.38
N VAL A 320 2.40 15.39 -22.28
CA VAL A 320 3.60 14.55 -22.31
C VAL A 320 3.28 13.05 -22.27
N PHE A 321 2.28 12.66 -21.49
CA PHE A 321 1.86 11.26 -21.33
C PHE A 321 0.63 10.90 -22.18
N GLY A 322 -0.03 11.89 -22.78
CA GLY A 322 -1.22 11.69 -23.62
C GLY A 322 -2.50 11.47 -22.83
N ARG A 323 -2.42 11.50 -21.49
CA ARG A 323 -3.54 11.41 -20.57
C ARG A 323 -3.15 12.03 -19.22
N GLN A 324 -4.15 12.51 -18.51
CA GLN A 324 -4.01 12.88 -17.11
C GLN A 324 -3.87 11.61 -16.25
N LEU A 325 -2.84 11.55 -15.41
CA LEU A 325 -2.50 10.41 -14.55
C LEU A 325 -2.75 10.74 -13.07
N SER A 326 -2.35 11.92 -12.64
CA SER A 326 -2.70 12.47 -11.34
C SER A 326 -4.08 13.08 -11.40
N SER A 327 -4.90 12.75 -10.42
CA SER A 327 -6.27 13.23 -10.32
C SER A 327 -6.56 13.53 -8.86
N GLU A 328 -6.83 14.79 -8.58
CA GLU A 328 -7.31 15.20 -7.25
C GLU A 328 -8.64 14.50 -6.90
N ALA A 329 -9.46 14.18 -7.91
CA ALA A 329 -10.75 13.51 -7.72
C ALA A 329 -10.63 12.01 -7.43
N GLU A 330 -9.55 11.37 -7.88
CA GLU A 330 -9.26 9.94 -7.65
C GLU A 330 -8.17 9.71 -6.60
N ASP A 331 -7.72 10.79 -5.93
CA ASP A 331 -6.62 10.84 -4.96
C ASP A 331 -5.35 10.14 -5.51
N SER A 332 -5.09 10.34 -6.80
CA SER A 332 -3.96 9.76 -7.49
C SER A 332 -2.87 10.80 -7.71
N TYR A 333 -1.63 10.46 -7.38
CA TYR A 333 -0.45 11.27 -7.71
C TYR A 333 0.61 10.42 -8.39
N ILE A 334 1.50 11.06 -9.13
CA ILE A 334 2.55 10.35 -9.86
C ILE A 334 3.92 10.51 -9.22
N GLN A 335 4.70 9.44 -9.26
CA GLN A 335 6.12 9.43 -8.94
C GLN A 335 6.87 8.86 -10.14
N ALA A 336 7.98 9.49 -10.52
CA ALA A 336 8.78 9.05 -11.65
C ALA A 336 10.11 8.48 -11.18
N TYR A 337 10.57 7.42 -11.83
CA TYR A 337 11.80 6.70 -11.49
C TYR A 337 12.63 6.44 -12.74
N THR A 338 13.92 6.73 -12.66
CA THR A 338 14.88 6.22 -13.65
C THR A 338 16.20 5.93 -12.96
N SER A 339 17.02 5.10 -13.61
CA SER A 339 18.24 4.59 -13.02
C SER A 339 19.47 4.99 -13.83
N TYR A 340 20.57 5.25 -13.13
CA TYR A 340 21.89 5.46 -13.71
C TYR A 340 22.68 4.16 -13.67
N ASN A 341 23.20 3.72 -14.82
CA ASN A 341 24.03 2.54 -14.93
C ASN A 341 25.51 2.89 -14.76
N GLU A 342 26.16 2.36 -13.74
CA GLU A 342 27.57 2.65 -13.44
C GLU A 342 28.56 2.08 -14.47
N HIS A 343 28.19 1.02 -15.19
CA HIS A 343 29.06 0.38 -16.19
C HIS A 343 29.09 1.17 -17.51
N THR A 344 27.93 1.63 -17.98
CA THR A 344 27.81 2.39 -19.23
C THR A 344 27.97 3.89 -19.00
N GLY A 345 27.73 4.36 -17.78
CA GLY A 345 27.69 5.77 -17.41
C GLY A 345 26.54 6.52 -18.05
N GLN A 346 25.43 5.85 -18.30
CA GLN A 346 24.23 6.41 -18.93
C GLN A 346 23.02 6.25 -18.01
N VAL A 347 22.11 7.22 -18.06
CA VAL A 347 20.76 7.10 -17.52
C VAL A 347 19.97 6.14 -18.40
N ASP A 348 19.03 5.39 -17.84
CA ASP A 348 18.18 4.46 -18.58
C ASP A 348 17.44 5.15 -19.75
N ASP A 349 17.02 4.38 -20.75
CA ASP A 349 16.24 4.91 -21.88
C ASP A 349 14.73 4.97 -21.58
N THR A 350 14.32 4.44 -20.42
CA THR A 350 12.96 4.54 -19.88
C THR A 350 12.88 5.32 -18.57
N LEU A 351 11.75 6.00 -18.40
CA LEU A 351 11.29 6.58 -17.16
C LEU A 351 10.05 5.79 -16.71
N ASP A 352 10.13 5.15 -15.54
CA ASP A 352 9.01 4.45 -14.94
C ASP A 352 8.14 5.46 -14.20
N ILE A 353 6.84 5.49 -14.49
CA ILE A 353 5.86 6.37 -13.85
C ILE A 353 4.95 5.50 -12.99
N VAL A 354 4.86 5.81 -11.70
CA VAL A 354 3.97 5.14 -10.77
C VAL A 354 2.85 6.07 -10.38
N VAL A 355 1.62 5.69 -10.72
CA VAL A 355 0.42 6.34 -10.20
C VAL A 355 0.09 5.70 -8.87
N ARG A 356 0.29 6.46 -7.80
CA ARG A 356 -0.06 6.08 -6.44
C ARG A 356 -1.51 6.47 -6.24
N SER A 357 -2.38 5.48 -6.05
CA SER A 357 -3.80 5.72 -5.75
C SER A 357 -4.25 4.85 -4.58
N PRO A 358 -5.36 5.20 -3.89
CA PRO A 358 -5.96 4.35 -2.87
C PRO A 358 -6.37 2.96 -3.38
N GLY A 359 -6.56 2.81 -4.70
CA GLY A 359 -6.89 1.55 -5.37
C GLY A 359 -5.69 0.64 -5.63
N GLY A 360 -4.46 1.12 -5.40
CA GLY A 360 -3.22 0.41 -5.69
C GLY A 360 -2.25 1.26 -6.51
N ASP A 361 -1.03 0.74 -6.66
CA ASP A 361 -0.01 1.34 -7.51
C ASP A 361 -0.17 0.86 -8.95
N GLU A 362 -0.30 1.79 -9.89
CA GLU A 362 -0.25 1.50 -11.31
C GLU A 362 1.11 1.93 -11.88
N TRP A 363 1.71 1.10 -12.73
CA TRP A 363 3.03 1.33 -13.30
C TRP A 363 2.93 1.54 -14.81
N PHE A 364 3.58 2.59 -15.29
CA PHE A 364 3.68 2.97 -16.69
C PHE A 364 5.13 3.24 -17.06
N SER A 365 5.44 3.27 -18.35
CA SER A 365 6.77 3.66 -18.83
C SER A 365 6.67 4.80 -19.83
N CYS A 366 7.70 5.65 -19.90
CA CYS A 366 7.85 6.68 -20.93
C CYS A 366 9.28 6.61 -21.48
N THR A 367 9.45 6.82 -22.79
CA THR A 367 10.78 6.82 -23.42
C THR A 367 11.49 8.15 -23.19
N LEU A 368 12.73 8.09 -22.72
CA LEU A 368 13.60 9.26 -22.57
C LEU A 368 14.49 9.43 -23.81
N PRO A 369 14.41 10.56 -24.52
CA PRO A 369 15.34 10.85 -25.61
C PRO A 369 16.79 10.93 -25.13
N ASP A 370 17.74 10.60 -25.99
CA ASP A 370 19.18 10.66 -25.67
C ASP A 370 19.63 12.04 -25.20
N GLU A 371 19.08 13.11 -25.77
CA GLU A 371 19.35 14.49 -25.34
C GLU A 371 18.89 14.73 -23.89
N THR A 372 17.68 14.28 -23.54
CA THR A 372 17.13 14.35 -22.18
C THR A 372 17.97 13.54 -21.19
N ARG A 373 18.40 12.33 -21.58
CA ARG A 373 19.23 11.43 -20.74
C ARG A 373 20.58 12.07 -20.39
N GLN A 374 21.19 12.79 -21.34
CA GLN A 374 22.47 13.48 -21.10
C GLN A 374 22.33 14.62 -20.09
N VAL A 375 21.26 15.41 -20.20
CA VAL A 375 21.00 16.51 -19.25
C VAL A 375 20.59 15.97 -17.88
N LEU A 376 19.76 14.93 -17.82
CA LEU A 376 19.39 14.26 -16.57
C LEU A 376 20.62 13.69 -15.84
N LYS A 377 21.58 13.10 -16.57
CA LYS A 377 22.84 12.65 -15.96
C LYS A 377 23.57 13.80 -15.24
N GLN A 378 23.66 14.97 -15.85
CA GLN A 378 24.31 16.14 -15.24
C GLN A 378 23.53 16.62 -14.02
N LYS A 379 22.19 16.61 -14.09
CA LYS A 379 21.31 16.98 -12.97
C LYS A 379 21.46 16.03 -11.78
N MET A 380 21.51 14.71 -12.05
CA MET A 380 21.75 13.67 -11.03
C MET A 380 23.14 13.79 -10.39
N ASP A 381 24.18 14.07 -11.18
CA ASP A 381 25.54 14.27 -10.66
C ASP A 381 25.62 15.52 -9.76
N ALA A 382 25.05 16.64 -10.20
CA ALA A 382 24.98 17.86 -9.41
C ALA A 382 24.19 17.66 -8.11
N PHE A 383 23.08 16.92 -8.16
CA PHE A 383 22.31 16.55 -6.98
C PHE A 383 23.13 15.71 -6.01
N CYS A 384 23.84 14.67 -6.50
CA CYS A 384 24.68 13.84 -5.65
C CYS A 384 25.83 14.62 -4.99
N ALA A 385 26.48 15.50 -5.76
CA ALA A 385 27.56 16.35 -5.26
C ALA A 385 27.06 17.33 -4.19
N ALA A 386 25.86 17.89 -4.35
CA ALA A 386 25.28 18.83 -3.41
C ALA A 386 24.76 18.17 -2.11
N VAL A 387 24.09 17.02 -2.24
CA VAL A 387 23.40 16.36 -1.11
C VAL A 387 24.29 15.38 -0.36
N TYR A 388 25.12 14.61 -1.09
CA TYR A 388 25.94 13.54 -0.52
C TYR A 388 27.44 13.85 -0.55
N GLY A 389 27.86 14.91 -1.23
CA GLY A 389 29.28 15.27 -1.37
C GLY A 389 30.08 14.35 -2.30
N GLU A 390 29.39 13.54 -3.11
CA GLU A 390 29.97 12.54 -4.01
C GLU A 390 29.43 12.72 -5.44
N HIS A 391 30.26 12.46 -6.44
CA HIS A 391 29.85 12.45 -7.85
C HIS A 391 29.35 11.06 -8.28
N LEU A 392 28.55 11.00 -9.33
CA LEU A 392 28.11 9.74 -9.93
C LEU A 392 29.33 8.92 -10.39
N PRO A 393 29.32 7.58 -10.21
CA PRO A 393 30.45 6.74 -10.58
C PRO A 393 30.75 6.84 -12.08
N GLU A 394 32.00 7.17 -12.42
CA GLU A 394 32.44 7.12 -13.82
C GLU A 394 32.56 5.67 -14.31
N PRO A 395 32.28 5.42 -15.61
CA PRO A 395 32.49 4.15 -16.26
C PRO A 395 33.90 3.59 -15.97
N PRO A 396 34.06 2.26 -15.87
CA PRO A 396 35.37 1.62 -15.65
C PRO A 396 36.44 2.05 -16.67
N ALA A 397 36.04 2.46 -17.88
CA ALA A 397 36.93 2.97 -18.92
C ALA A 397 37.53 4.37 -18.62
N GLN A 398 36.87 5.19 -17.81
CA GLN A 398 37.29 6.55 -17.45
C GLN A 398 38.03 6.64 -16.11
N ARG A 399 37.84 5.66 -15.20
CA ARG A 399 38.62 5.51 -13.94
C ARG A 399 40.13 5.34 -14.12
N ARG A 400 40.64 5.29 -15.35
CA ARG A 400 42.08 5.16 -15.68
C ARG A 400 42.89 6.45 -15.64
N ASN A 401 42.31 7.58 -15.26
CA ASN A 401 43.08 8.79 -14.93
C ASN A 401 43.12 9.00 -13.41
N GLY A 402 43.93 8.16 -12.75
CA GLY A 402 44.28 8.36 -11.34
C GLY A 402 45.06 9.68 -11.10
N PRO A 403 45.19 10.10 -9.83
CA PRO A 403 45.79 11.38 -9.47
C PRO A 403 47.27 11.46 -9.86
N ALA A 404 47.74 12.69 -10.05
CA ALA A 404 49.08 13.06 -10.50
C ALA A 404 50.21 12.25 -9.83
N PRO A 405 51.29 11.91 -10.56
CA PRO A 405 52.40 11.17 -9.99
C PRO A 405 53.12 12.02 -8.93
N LEU A 406 53.28 11.43 -7.75
CA LEU A 406 54.20 11.90 -6.70
C LEU A 406 55.59 12.09 -7.32
N GLN A 407 56.02 13.34 -7.44
CA GLN A 407 57.43 13.66 -7.69
C GLN A 407 58.23 13.28 -6.45
N THR A 408 58.82 12.09 -6.46
CA THR A 408 59.97 11.79 -5.62
C THR A 408 61.23 12.23 -6.36
N GLY A 409 61.76 13.39 -6.00
CA GLY A 409 63.13 13.74 -6.36
C GLY A 409 64.12 12.89 -5.54
N PRO A 410 65.24 12.40 -6.11
CA PRO A 410 66.28 11.81 -5.30
C PRO A 410 67.27 12.88 -4.84
N THR A 411 67.62 12.76 -3.57
CA THR A 411 68.77 13.37 -2.92
C THR A 411 70.06 12.79 -3.51
N MET A 412 70.76 13.56 -4.36
CA MET A 412 72.16 14.02 -4.17
C MET A 412 72.56 14.94 -5.31
#